data_AF-A0AAD1CM94-F1
#
_entry.id   AF-A0AAD1CM94-F1
#
_cell.length_a   1.000
_cell.length_b   1.000
_cell.length_c   1.000
_cell.angle_alpha   90.00
_cell.angle_beta   90.00
_cell.angle_gamma   90.00
#
_symmetry.space_group_name_H-M   'P 1'
#
loop_
_entity.id
_entity.type
_entity.pdbx_description
1 polymer ?
#
loop_
_entity_poly.entity_id
_entity_poly.type
_entity_poly.pdbx_seq_one_letter_code
_entity_poly.pdbx_strand_id
1 'polypeptide(L)'
;MNYTKIIFFLLFIITGCYDGKHLSKWNPNFYNKKNEIYILENILRKLNLFSKKKYLKNNYEENESFKRGLTYYFKSLNFDLDQNKTKEAIEILNKFIKAYPNSSKLEEINEILSKLSKRLEKKDYYIANTYFFMKKYQSSLIYFQNFLNNFPKSNFKEDVLYKICLITYKLSINKKENQKNKISNFIEAYYRYVKLYPNSNNIKKLKIFYEKLLK
;
A
#
# COMPACT_ATOMS: atom_id res chain seq x y z
N MET A 1 -23.85 -32.63 40.61
CA MET A 1 -23.54 -31.19 40.52
C MET A 1 -24.88 -30.45 40.55
N ASN A 2 -25.20 -29.69 41.60
CA ASN A 2 -26.53 -29.08 41.74
C ASN A 2 -26.85 -28.20 40.53
N TYR A 3 -28.02 -28.38 39.91
CA TYR A 3 -28.45 -27.61 38.73
C TYR A 3 -28.39 -26.09 38.93
N THR A 4 -28.60 -25.63 40.16
CA THR A 4 -28.44 -24.23 40.57
C THR A 4 -27.04 -23.69 40.30
N LYS A 5 -25.99 -24.51 40.51
CA LYS A 5 -24.59 -24.14 40.26
C LYS A 5 -24.30 -23.99 38.76
N ILE A 6 -24.91 -24.83 37.92
CA ILE A 6 -24.76 -24.80 36.46
C ILE A 6 -25.48 -23.59 35.87
N ILE A 7 -26.70 -23.30 36.35
CA ILE A 7 -27.51 -22.16 35.91
C ILE A 7 -26.80 -20.84 36.26
N PHE A 8 -26.23 -20.72 37.47
CA PHE A 8 -25.49 -19.52 37.87
C PHE A 8 -24.22 -19.30 37.02
N PHE A 9 -23.51 -20.39 36.68
CA PHE A 9 -22.32 -20.32 35.83
C PHE A 9 -22.66 -19.93 34.39
N LEU A 10 -23.77 -20.44 33.85
CA LEU A 10 -24.28 -20.05 32.53
C LEU A 10 -24.73 -18.58 32.50
N LEU A 11 -25.44 -18.10 33.53
CA LEU A 11 -25.81 -16.69 33.66
C LEU A 11 -24.58 -15.78 33.67
N PHE A 12 -23.50 -16.17 34.35
CA PHE A 12 -22.27 -15.39 34.45
C PHE A 12 -21.47 -15.31 33.14
N ILE A 13 -21.54 -16.36 32.30
CA ILE A 13 -20.97 -16.37 30.95
C ILE A 13 -21.79 -15.47 30.02
N ILE A 14 -23.13 -15.49 30.15
CA ILE A 14 -24.04 -14.72 29.31
C ILE A 14 -23.95 -13.21 29.62
N THR A 15 -23.79 -12.81 30.89
CA THR A 15 -23.69 -11.40 31.30
C THR A 15 -22.34 -10.75 31.03
N GLY A 16 -21.34 -11.50 30.53
CA GLY A 16 -20.05 -10.93 30.09
C GLY A 16 -19.08 -10.53 31.20
N CYS A 17 -19.39 -10.80 32.48
CA CYS A 17 -18.53 -10.48 33.62
C CYS A 17 -17.30 -11.42 33.79
N TYR A 18 -17.06 -12.34 32.85
CA TYR A 18 -15.97 -13.31 32.93
C TYR A 18 -14.64 -12.71 32.47
N ASP A 19 -14.02 -11.90 33.34
CA ASP A 19 -12.58 -11.63 33.31
C ASP A 19 -11.93 -12.48 34.41
N GLY A 20 -11.12 -13.46 34.01
CA GLY A 20 -10.53 -14.49 34.89
C GLY A 20 -9.72 -13.98 36.09
N LYS A 21 -9.58 -12.67 36.26
CA LYS A 21 -8.97 -12.00 37.43
C LYS A 21 -9.92 -11.85 38.63
N HIS A 22 -11.22 -12.10 38.46
CA HIS A 22 -12.22 -11.97 39.54
C HIS A 22 -12.52 -13.27 40.31
N LEU A 23 -12.04 -14.42 39.84
CA LEU A 23 -12.26 -15.72 40.50
C LEU A 23 -11.53 -15.86 41.84
N SER A 24 -10.40 -15.16 42.04
CA SER A 24 -9.62 -15.25 43.29
C SER A 24 -10.08 -14.26 44.37
N LYS A 25 -10.69 -13.13 43.97
CA LYS A 25 -11.28 -12.14 44.89
C LYS A 25 -12.67 -12.54 45.39
N TRP A 26 -13.30 -13.50 44.71
CA TRP A 26 -14.58 -14.05 45.10
C TRP A 26 -14.37 -15.49 45.58
N ASN A 27 -14.27 -15.67 46.89
CA ASN A 27 -14.08 -16.99 47.50
C ASN A 27 -14.65 -16.97 48.93
N PRO A 28 -14.95 -18.10 49.60
CA PRO A 28 -15.08 -19.50 49.15
C PRO A 28 -16.24 -20.21 49.88
N ASN A 29 -17.26 -20.76 49.23
CA ASN A 29 -18.05 -21.85 49.87
C ASN A 29 -18.88 -22.69 48.90
N PHE A 30 -19.04 -22.26 47.65
CA PHE A 30 -19.84 -23.02 46.67
C PHE A 30 -19.04 -24.05 45.87
N TYR A 31 -17.74 -23.89 45.66
CA TYR A 31 -16.90 -24.84 44.91
C TYR A 31 -15.63 -25.15 45.68
N ASN A 32 -15.66 -26.23 46.47
CA ASN A 32 -14.63 -26.50 47.48
C ASN A 32 -13.61 -27.57 47.05
N LYS A 33 -13.59 -27.95 45.76
CA LYS A 33 -12.64 -28.94 45.23
C LYS A 33 -11.97 -28.44 43.95
N LYS A 34 -10.63 -28.48 43.90
CA LYS A 34 -9.80 -28.29 42.70
C LYS A 34 -10.36 -29.01 41.45
N ASN A 35 -11.02 -30.15 41.67
CA ASN A 35 -11.64 -30.94 40.61
C ASN A 35 -12.82 -30.24 39.91
N GLU A 36 -13.60 -29.40 40.60
CA GLU A 36 -14.74 -28.70 39.98
C GLU A 36 -14.27 -27.59 39.04
N ILE A 37 -13.20 -26.86 39.39
CA ILE A 37 -12.57 -25.88 38.50
C ILE A 37 -12.03 -26.57 37.24
N TYR A 38 -11.33 -27.70 37.41
CA TYR A 38 -10.82 -28.50 36.30
C TYR A 38 -11.94 -29.02 35.38
N ILE A 39 -13.07 -29.44 35.95
CA ILE A 39 -14.25 -29.87 35.17
C ILE A 39 -14.84 -28.70 34.36
N LEU A 40 -14.96 -27.51 34.98
CA LEU A 40 -15.45 -26.31 34.28
C LEU A 40 -14.50 -25.89 33.15
N GLU A 41 -13.18 -25.91 33.36
CA GLU A 41 -12.19 -25.64 32.31
C GLU A 41 -12.31 -26.66 31.17
N ASN A 42 -12.46 -27.95 31.47
CA ASN A 42 -12.65 -28.99 30.45
C ASN A 42 -13.97 -28.83 29.68
N ILE A 43 -15.07 -28.44 30.35
CA ILE A 43 -16.36 -28.18 29.70
C ILE A 43 -16.25 -26.96 28.77
N LEU A 44 -15.64 -25.86 29.23
CA LEU A 44 -15.42 -24.67 28.41
C LEU A 44 -14.52 -24.96 27.20
N ARG A 45 -13.52 -25.83 27.36
CA ARG A 45 -12.66 -26.32 26.27
C ARG A 45 -13.43 -27.20 25.29
N LYS A 46 -14.28 -28.11 25.80
CA LYS A 46 -15.11 -29.04 25.02
C LYS A 46 -16.23 -28.32 24.25
N LEU A 47 -16.77 -27.22 24.79
CA LEU A 47 -17.74 -26.35 24.13
C LEU A 47 -17.12 -25.41 23.08
N ASN A 48 -15.79 -25.46 22.85
CA ASN A 48 -15.09 -24.61 21.88
C ASN A 48 -15.35 -23.10 22.06
N LEU A 49 -15.71 -22.68 23.28
CA LEU A 49 -16.03 -21.27 23.54
C LEU A 49 -14.80 -20.38 23.44
N PHE A 50 -13.61 -20.89 23.79
CA PHE A 50 -12.35 -20.18 23.62
C PHE A 50 -11.97 -20.02 22.14
N SER A 51 -12.19 -21.04 21.31
CA SER A 51 -11.96 -20.94 19.86
C SER A 51 -12.99 -20.02 19.21
N LYS A 52 -14.26 -20.03 19.64
CA LYS A 52 -15.30 -19.09 19.18
C LYS A 52 -15.01 -17.64 19.62
N LYS A 53 -14.57 -17.39 20.86
CA LYS A 53 -14.16 -16.05 21.34
C LYS A 53 -12.92 -15.55 20.59
N LYS A 54 -11.94 -16.43 20.33
CA LYS A 54 -10.77 -16.12 19.50
C LYS A 54 -11.17 -15.82 18.05
N TYR A 55 -12.08 -16.59 17.48
CA TYR A 55 -12.60 -16.39 16.11
C TYR A 55 -13.41 -15.09 15.99
N LEU A 56 -14.30 -14.80 16.95
CA LEU A 56 -15.05 -13.54 17.00
C LEU A 56 -14.13 -12.33 17.21
N LYS A 57 -13.10 -12.46 18.06
CA LYS A 57 -12.08 -11.44 18.26
C LYS A 57 -11.27 -11.21 16.97
N ASN A 58 -10.85 -12.27 16.29
CA ASN A 58 -10.15 -12.16 15.00
C ASN A 58 -11.04 -11.48 13.94
N ASN A 59 -12.32 -11.86 13.84
CA ASN A 59 -13.26 -11.22 12.92
C ASN A 59 -13.52 -9.74 13.28
N TYR A 60 -13.57 -9.41 14.57
CA TYR A 60 -13.73 -8.02 15.03
C TYR A 60 -12.50 -7.17 14.70
N GLU A 61 -11.29 -7.63 15.06
CA GLU A 61 -10.03 -6.93 14.79
C GLU A 61 -9.79 -6.76 13.30
N GLU A 62 -10.10 -7.79 12.50
CA GLU A 62 -10.07 -7.71 11.04
C GLU A 62 -11.03 -6.62 10.54
N ASN A 63 -12.29 -6.64 10.99
CA ASN A 63 -13.28 -5.64 10.56
C ASN A 63 -12.86 -4.21 10.92
N GLU A 64 -12.30 -3.99 12.11
CA GLU A 64 -11.82 -2.67 12.52
C GLU A 64 -10.60 -2.22 11.72
N SER A 65 -9.65 -3.13 11.45
CA SER A 65 -8.49 -2.85 10.61
C SER A 65 -8.90 -2.46 9.18
N PHE A 66 -9.89 -3.17 8.62
CA PHE A 66 -10.47 -2.85 7.32
C PHE A 66 -11.15 -1.47 7.29
N LYS A 67 -12.04 -1.19 8.25
CA LYS A 67 -12.71 0.13 8.38
C LYS A 67 -11.72 1.27 8.51
N ARG A 68 -10.62 1.04 9.25
CA ARG A 68 -9.55 2.02 9.40
C ARG A 68 -8.94 2.35 8.04
N GLY A 69 -8.53 1.32 7.27
CA GLY A 69 -7.98 1.52 5.92
C GLY A 69 -8.93 2.29 5.01
N LEU A 70 -10.22 1.91 5.00
CA LEU A 70 -11.26 2.62 4.25
C LEU A 70 -11.41 4.09 4.67
N THR A 71 -11.35 4.39 5.97
CA THR A 71 -11.46 5.76 6.47
C THR A 71 -10.35 6.67 5.89
N TYR A 72 -9.11 6.17 5.85
CA TYR A 72 -8.01 6.93 5.24
C TYR A 72 -8.14 7.02 3.72
N TYR A 73 -8.64 5.97 3.07
CA TYR A 73 -8.98 6.01 1.65
C TYR A 73 -10.01 7.09 1.33
N PHE A 74 -11.12 7.17 2.07
CA PHE A 74 -12.14 8.20 1.86
C PHE A 74 -11.66 9.62 2.21
N LYS A 75 -10.72 9.75 3.15
CA LYS A 75 -10.04 11.02 3.44
C LYS A 75 -8.98 11.40 2.40
N SER A 76 -8.59 10.49 1.51
CA SER A 76 -7.58 10.78 0.50
C SER A 76 -8.15 11.68 -0.59
N LEU A 77 -7.43 12.78 -0.83
CA LEU A 77 -7.83 13.83 -1.76
C LEU A 77 -7.48 13.46 -3.20
N ASN A 78 -7.90 14.30 -4.16
CA ASN A 78 -7.50 14.19 -5.56
C ASN A 78 -5.98 14.32 -5.72
N PHE A 79 -5.43 13.79 -6.82
CA PHE A 79 -3.98 13.59 -7.02
C PHE A 79 -3.16 14.89 -6.98
N ASP A 80 -3.79 16.02 -7.31
CA ASP A 80 -3.25 17.36 -7.34
C ASP A 80 -3.01 17.95 -5.93
N LEU A 81 -3.68 17.42 -4.91
CA LEU A 81 -3.59 17.89 -3.52
C LEU A 81 -2.57 17.06 -2.69
N ASP A 82 -2.51 17.32 -1.37
CA ASP A 82 -1.65 16.58 -0.45
C ASP A 82 -1.98 15.07 -0.46
N GLN A 83 -0.93 14.24 -0.55
CA GLN A 83 -1.04 12.79 -0.65
C GLN A 83 -0.62 12.05 0.62
N ASN A 84 -0.44 12.75 1.74
CA ASN A 84 -0.14 12.09 3.02
C ASN A 84 -1.20 11.04 3.38
N LYS A 85 -2.48 11.38 3.25
CA LYS A 85 -3.59 10.43 3.52
C LYS A 85 -3.60 9.24 2.55
N THR A 86 -3.24 9.45 1.28
CA THR A 86 -3.08 8.38 0.27
C THR A 86 -1.99 7.40 0.69
N LYS A 87 -0.83 7.91 1.13
CA LYS A 87 0.30 7.07 1.58
C LYS A 87 -0.03 6.31 2.86
N GLU A 88 -0.65 6.98 3.84
CA GLU A 88 -1.12 6.35 5.08
C GLU A 88 -2.15 5.24 4.79
N ALA A 89 -3.10 5.48 3.86
CA ALA A 89 -4.08 4.48 3.46
C ALA A 89 -3.40 3.23 2.86
N ILE A 90 -2.45 3.43 1.94
CA ILE A 90 -1.68 2.32 1.35
C ILE A 90 -0.94 1.52 2.43
N GLU A 91 -0.30 2.19 3.38
CA GLU A 91 0.43 1.53 4.46
C GLU A 91 -0.50 0.67 5.33
N ILE A 92 -1.65 1.22 5.75
CA ILE A 92 -2.62 0.52 6.61
C ILE A 92 -3.21 -0.68 5.86
N LEU A 93 -3.58 -0.52 4.60
CA LEU A 93 -4.16 -1.59 3.79
C LEU A 93 -3.14 -2.70 3.50
N ASN A 94 -1.87 -2.36 3.25
CA ASN A 94 -0.81 -3.37 3.11
C ASN A 94 -0.55 -4.13 4.42
N LYS A 95 -0.65 -3.46 5.58
CA LYS A 95 -0.60 -4.14 6.89
C LYS A 95 -1.77 -5.09 7.07
N PHE A 96 -2.98 -4.71 6.62
CA PHE A 96 -4.15 -5.60 6.62
C PHE A 96 -3.88 -6.86 5.80
N ILE A 97 -3.40 -6.74 4.56
CA ILE A 97 -3.13 -7.89 3.68
C ILE A 97 -2.14 -8.86 4.35
N LYS A 98 -1.09 -8.33 4.99
CA LYS A 98 -0.09 -9.14 5.71
C LYS A 98 -0.67 -9.83 6.95
N ALA A 99 -1.56 -9.16 7.68
CA ALA A 99 -2.16 -9.69 8.89
C ALA A 99 -3.27 -10.71 8.61
N TYR A 100 -4.02 -10.53 7.51
CA TYR A 100 -5.20 -11.33 7.16
C TYR A 100 -5.13 -11.84 5.71
N PRO A 101 -4.17 -12.71 5.37
CA PRO A 101 -3.91 -13.15 3.99
C PRO A 101 -5.01 -14.03 3.37
N ASN A 102 -5.97 -14.51 4.17
CA ASN A 102 -7.10 -15.33 3.73
C ASN A 102 -8.45 -14.60 3.88
N SER A 103 -8.43 -13.27 4.10
CA SER A 103 -9.66 -12.49 4.25
C SER A 103 -10.43 -12.42 2.94
N SER A 104 -11.77 -12.49 3.01
CA SER A 104 -12.63 -12.26 1.86
C SER A 104 -12.59 -10.82 1.34
N LYS A 105 -12.04 -9.88 2.12
CA LYS A 105 -11.95 -8.45 1.77
C LYS A 105 -10.74 -8.10 0.89
N LEU A 106 -9.86 -9.06 0.63
CA LEU A 106 -8.59 -8.80 -0.06
C LEU A 106 -8.77 -8.29 -1.50
N GLU A 107 -9.79 -8.78 -2.20
CA GLU A 107 -10.08 -8.34 -3.57
C GLU A 107 -10.42 -6.84 -3.59
N GLU A 108 -11.35 -6.41 -2.75
CA GLU A 108 -11.73 -4.99 -2.59
C GLU A 108 -10.52 -4.12 -2.20
N ILE A 109 -9.69 -4.59 -1.25
CA ILE A 109 -8.50 -3.86 -0.83
C ILE A 109 -7.52 -3.70 -1.99
N ASN A 110 -7.31 -4.74 -2.79
CA ASN A 110 -6.41 -4.69 -3.94
C ASN A 110 -6.91 -3.69 -5.00
N GLU A 111 -8.21 -3.60 -5.23
CA GLU A 111 -8.79 -2.57 -6.10
C GLU A 111 -8.56 -1.16 -5.56
N ILE A 112 -8.76 -0.95 -4.25
CA ILE A 112 -8.53 0.34 -3.60
C ILE A 112 -7.06 0.73 -3.68
N LEU A 113 -6.14 -0.20 -3.40
CA LEU A 113 -4.70 0.01 -3.54
C LEU A 113 -4.32 0.38 -4.97
N SER A 114 -4.92 -0.28 -5.98
CA SER A 114 -4.72 0.07 -7.38
C SER A 114 -5.17 1.51 -7.69
N LYS A 115 -6.34 1.93 -7.17
CA LYS A 115 -6.84 3.31 -7.32
C LYS A 115 -5.90 4.33 -6.64
N LEU A 116 -5.44 4.05 -5.42
CA LEU A 116 -4.51 4.92 -4.68
C LEU A 116 -3.15 5.01 -5.36
N SER A 117 -2.61 3.88 -5.85
CA SER A 117 -1.36 3.84 -6.61
C SER A 117 -1.45 4.66 -7.89
N LYS A 118 -2.54 4.55 -8.65
CA LYS A 118 -2.81 5.38 -9.84
C LYS A 118 -2.87 6.89 -9.52
N ARG A 119 -3.32 7.28 -8.33
CA ARG A 119 -3.29 8.70 -7.90
C ARG A 119 -1.86 9.19 -7.69
N LEU A 120 -1.03 8.40 -7.01
CA LEU A 120 0.39 8.74 -6.81
C LEU A 120 1.14 8.78 -8.15
N GLU A 121 0.90 7.80 -9.02
CA GLU A 121 1.45 7.75 -10.37
C GLU A 121 1.13 9.03 -11.15
N LYS A 122 -0.15 9.42 -11.22
CA LYS A 122 -0.55 10.66 -11.88
C LYS A 122 0.18 11.86 -11.29
N LYS A 123 0.18 12.01 -9.96
CA LYS A 123 0.86 13.14 -9.30
C LYS A 123 2.33 13.24 -9.69
N ASP A 124 3.09 12.16 -9.57
CA ASP A 124 4.53 12.16 -9.84
C ASP A 124 4.81 12.48 -11.32
N TYR A 125 3.99 11.95 -12.23
CA TYR A 125 4.06 12.27 -13.65
C TYR A 125 3.78 13.76 -13.93
N TYR A 126 2.76 14.34 -13.29
CA TYR A 126 2.44 15.77 -13.46
C TYR A 126 3.54 16.67 -12.88
N ILE A 127 4.12 16.33 -11.72
CA ILE A 127 5.25 17.08 -11.14
C ILE A 127 6.43 17.10 -12.12
N ALA A 128 6.81 15.94 -12.66
CA ALA A 128 7.91 15.84 -13.62
C ALA A 128 7.66 16.68 -14.89
N ASN A 129 6.41 16.68 -15.37
CA ASN A 129 5.97 17.49 -16.50
C ASN A 129 5.98 18.99 -16.19
N THR A 130 5.58 19.42 -15.00
CA THR A 130 5.63 20.83 -14.61
C THR A 130 7.06 21.36 -14.72
N TYR A 131 8.05 20.62 -14.19
CA TYR A 131 9.45 21.00 -14.35
C TYR A 131 9.90 21.03 -15.82
N PHE A 132 9.41 20.09 -16.64
CA PHE A 132 9.68 20.08 -18.08
C PHE A 132 9.16 21.36 -18.76
N PHE A 133 7.91 21.74 -18.51
CA PHE A 133 7.30 22.94 -19.08
C PHE A 133 7.94 24.24 -18.57
N MET A 134 8.39 24.26 -17.32
CA MET A 134 9.20 25.35 -16.76
C MET A 134 10.63 25.40 -17.31
N LYS A 135 11.01 24.50 -18.23
CA LYS A 135 12.36 24.35 -18.80
C LYS A 135 13.44 24.06 -17.74
N LYS A 136 13.05 23.60 -16.55
CA LYS A 136 13.94 23.13 -15.48
C LYS A 136 14.35 21.68 -15.75
N TYR A 137 15.12 21.50 -16.82
CA TYR A 137 15.42 20.19 -17.40
C TYR A 137 16.16 19.23 -16.47
N GLN A 138 17.11 19.72 -15.65
CA GLN A 138 17.81 18.88 -14.68
C GLN A 138 16.87 18.32 -13.62
N SER A 139 16.03 19.17 -13.02
CA SER A 139 15.02 18.73 -12.05
C SER A 139 14.02 17.76 -12.69
N SER A 140 13.52 18.11 -13.88
CA SER A 140 12.59 17.26 -14.64
C SER A 140 13.15 15.86 -14.90
N LEU A 141 14.44 15.76 -15.27
CA LEU A 141 15.12 14.48 -15.47
C LEU A 141 15.10 13.62 -14.20
N ILE A 142 15.42 14.21 -13.05
CA ILE A 142 15.42 13.50 -11.75
C ILE A 142 14.01 12.99 -11.43
N TYR A 143 12.98 13.84 -11.58
CA TYR A 143 11.60 13.45 -11.31
C TYR A 143 11.11 12.35 -12.27
N PHE A 144 11.45 12.41 -13.56
CA PHE A 144 11.10 11.35 -14.51
C PHE A 144 11.84 10.04 -14.24
N GLN A 145 13.11 10.09 -13.81
CA GLN A 145 13.84 8.88 -13.38
C GLN A 145 13.21 8.25 -12.13
N ASN A 146 12.87 9.06 -11.14
CA ASN A 146 12.16 8.60 -9.94
C ASN A 146 10.80 8.00 -10.30
N PHE A 147 10.07 8.62 -11.23
CA PHE A 147 8.81 8.08 -11.74
C PHE A 147 8.97 6.68 -12.35
N LEU A 148 10.00 6.47 -13.19
CA LEU A 148 10.27 5.16 -13.80
C LEU A 148 10.66 4.09 -12.77
N ASN A 149 11.33 4.48 -11.68
CA ASN A 149 11.69 3.59 -10.58
C ASN A 149 10.46 3.22 -9.75
N ASN A 150 9.61 4.20 -9.44
CA ASN A 150 8.41 4.00 -8.63
C ASN A 150 7.29 3.27 -9.38
N PHE A 151 7.14 3.54 -10.69
CA PHE A 151 6.04 3.03 -11.52
C PHE A 151 6.53 2.38 -12.82
N PRO A 152 7.31 1.28 -12.76
CA PRO A 152 7.92 0.65 -13.94
C PRO A 152 6.91 0.00 -14.91
N LYS A 153 5.66 -0.19 -14.48
CA LYS A 153 4.54 -0.74 -15.25
C LYS A 153 3.50 0.33 -15.66
N SER A 154 3.81 1.60 -15.44
CA SER A 154 2.93 2.72 -15.81
C SER A 154 2.66 2.77 -17.31
N ASN A 155 1.44 3.14 -17.68
CA ASN A 155 1.09 3.44 -19.08
C ASN A 155 1.78 4.73 -19.58
N PHE A 156 2.23 5.61 -18.69
CA PHE A 156 3.01 6.81 -19.04
C PHE A 156 4.48 6.51 -19.34
N LYS A 157 4.95 5.27 -19.13
CA LYS A 157 6.36 4.90 -19.24
C LYS A 157 6.98 5.26 -20.60
N GLU A 158 6.27 5.01 -21.70
CA GLU A 158 6.75 5.36 -23.03
C GLU A 158 6.93 6.87 -23.18
N ASP A 159 5.91 7.64 -22.82
CA ASP A 159 5.96 9.11 -22.90
C ASP A 159 7.06 9.69 -22.00
N VAL A 160 7.23 9.16 -20.80
CA VAL A 160 8.31 9.57 -19.89
C VAL A 160 9.68 9.31 -20.49
N LEU A 161 9.91 8.13 -21.09
CA LEU A 161 11.20 7.83 -21.74
C LEU A 161 11.43 8.72 -22.96
N TYR A 162 10.38 9.03 -23.73
CA TYR A 162 10.47 10.00 -24.82
C TYR A 162 10.85 11.40 -24.30
N LYS A 163 10.20 11.89 -23.23
CA LYS A 163 10.52 13.16 -22.59
C LYS A 163 11.94 13.19 -22.03
N ILE A 164 12.43 12.09 -21.46
CA ILE A 164 13.83 11.97 -21.03
C ILE A 164 14.78 12.19 -22.23
N CYS A 165 14.51 11.59 -23.39
CA CYS A 165 15.31 11.84 -24.60
C CYS A 165 15.30 13.32 -25.02
N LEU A 166 14.12 13.97 -24.95
CA LEU A 166 14.01 15.40 -25.23
C LEU A 166 14.82 16.25 -24.24
N ILE A 167 14.74 15.91 -22.95
CA ILE A 167 15.45 16.59 -21.87
C ILE A 167 16.96 16.46 -22.05
N THR A 168 17.48 15.24 -22.27
CA THR A 168 18.91 15.02 -22.46
C THR A 168 19.44 15.73 -23.70
N TYR A 169 18.66 15.77 -24.79
CA TYR A 169 18.97 16.57 -25.97
C TYR A 169 19.04 18.08 -25.66
N LYS A 170 18.05 18.63 -24.93
CA LYS A 170 18.06 20.05 -24.56
C LYS A 170 19.24 20.40 -23.64
N LEU A 171 19.63 19.48 -22.77
CA LEU A 171 20.79 19.63 -21.92
C LEU A 171 22.10 19.58 -22.72
N SER A 172 22.20 18.73 -23.76
CA SER A 172 23.42 18.59 -24.56
C SER A 172 23.73 19.77 -25.47
N ILE A 173 22.70 20.50 -25.95
CA ILE A 173 22.88 21.72 -26.76
C ILE A 173 23.28 22.92 -25.91
N ASN A 174 23.07 22.88 -24.59
CA ASN A 174 23.39 24.00 -23.72
C ASN A 174 24.91 24.11 -23.51
N LYS A 175 25.52 25.19 -24.05
CA LYS A 175 26.97 25.43 -24.20
C LYS A 175 27.77 25.59 -22.88
N LYS A 176 27.13 25.56 -21.71
CA LYS A 176 27.77 25.78 -20.41
C LYS A 176 28.49 24.53 -19.86
N GLU A 177 29.56 24.08 -20.52
CA GLU A 177 30.52 23.01 -20.12
C GLU A 177 30.05 21.53 -20.14
N ASN A 178 31.03 20.63 -20.34
CA ASN A 178 30.98 19.15 -20.47
C ASN A 178 30.02 18.57 -21.51
N GLN A 179 30.25 18.95 -22.77
CA GLN A 179 29.42 18.56 -23.92
C GLN A 179 29.46 17.05 -24.24
N LYS A 180 30.62 16.39 -24.09
CA LYS A 180 30.78 14.95 -24.39
C LYS A 180 29.87 14.06 -23.52
N ASN A 181 29.87 14.27 -22.21
CA ASN A 181 29.04 13.48 -21.28
C ASN A 181 27.54 13.70 -21.55
N LYS A 182 27.13 14.93 -21.86
CA LYS A 182 25.72 15.25 -22.15
C LYS A 182 25.23 14.61 -23.45
N ILE A 183 26.09 14.56 -24.49
CA ILE A 183 25.77 13.86 -25.74
C ILE A 183 25.63 12.36 -25.47
N SER A 184 26.55 11.76 -24.70
CA SER A 184 26.47 10.35 -24.30
C SER A 184 25.13 10.02 -23.62
N ASN A 185 24.68 10.87 -22.69
CA ASN A 185 23.39 10.69 -22.00
C ASN A 185 22.20 10.67 -22.97
N PHE A 186 22.23 11.49 -24.02
CA PHE A 186 21.19 11.46 -25.05
C PHE A 186 21.25 10.17 -25.87
N ILE A 187 22.44 9.77 -26.31
CA ILE A 187 22.64 8.56 -27.11
C ILE A 187 22.16 7.33 -26.33
N GLU A 188 22.49 7.22 -25.05
CA GLU A 188 22.03 6.14 -24.17
C GLU A 188 20.50 6.14 -24.04
N ALA A 189 19.90 7.30 -23.74
CA ALA A 189 18.44 7.43 -23.62
C ALA A 189 17.73 7.06 -24.94
N TYR A 190 18.28 7.49 -26.08
CA TYR A 190 17.76 7.18 -27.40
C TYR A 190 17.78 5.68 -27.69
N TYR A 191 18.93 5.01 -27.50
CA TYR A 191 19.03 3.57 -27.72
C TYR A 191 18.12 2.79 -26.77
N ARG A 192 18.03 3.22 -25.50
CA ARG A 192 17.07 2.64 -24.54
C ARG A 192 15.64 2.77 -25.04
N TYR A 193 15.25 3.93 -25.58
CA TYR A 193 13.90 4.16 -26.10
C TYR A 193 13.60 3.28 -27.31
N VAL A 194 14.47 3.27 -28.32
CA VAL A 194 14.30 2.46 -29.54
C VAL A 194 14.25 0.97 -29.21
N LYS A 195 15.09 0.50 -28.28
CA LYS A 195 15.08 -0.90 -27.83
C LYS A 195 13.76 -1.29 -27.17
N LEU A 196 13.17 -0.41 -26.36
CA LEU A 196 11.94 -0.70 -25.61
C LEU A 196 10.67 -0.48 -26.44
N TYR A 197 10.68 0.45 -27.39
CA TYR A 197 9.50 0.83 -28.19
C TYR A 197 9.82 0.95 -29.68
N PRO A 198 10.25 -0.14 -30.35
CA PRO A 198 10.73 -0.10 -31.74
C PRO A 198 9.68 0.36 -32.76
N ASN A 199 8.40 0.25 -32.44
CA ASN A 199 7.28 0.63 -33.31
C ASN A 199 6.74 2.04 -33.03
N SER A 200 7.39 2.82 -32.15
CA SER A 200 6.87 4.12 -31.76
C SER A 200 7.02 5.17 -32.87
N ASN A 201 5.96 5.93 -33.11
CA ASN A 201 5.94 7.08 -34.03
C ASN A 201 6.97 8.17 -33.65
N ASN A 202 7.38 8.21 -32.38
CA ASN A 202 8.33 9.19 -31.87
C ASN A 202 9.79 8.94 -32.32
N ILE A 203 10.13 7.72 -32.77
CA ILE A 203 11.49 7.38 -33.21
C ILE A 203 11.95 8.30 -34.35
N LYS A 204 11.06 8.57 -35.33
CA LYS A 204 11.37 9.47 -36.46
C LYS A 204 11.79 10.86 -35.98
N LYS A 205 11.11 11.39 -34.95
CA LYS A 205 11.43 12.69 -34.35
C LYS A 205 12.77 12.66 -33.61
N LEU A 206 13.00 11.61 -32.82
CA LEU A 206 14.26 11.44 -32.09
C LEU A 206 15.47 11.25 -33.01
N LYS A 207 15.29 10.55 -34.13
CA LYS A 207 16.35 10.34 -35.14
C LYS A 207 16.87 11.67 -35.70
N ILE A 208 15.98 12.63 -35.96
CA ILE A 208 16.38 13.98 -36.40
C ILE A 208 17.28 14.66 -35.36
N PHE A 209 16.97 14.51 -34.06
CA PHE A 209 17.81 15.05 -32.99
C PHE A 209 19.16 14.34 -32.89
N TYR A 210 19.17 13.02 -33.08
CA TYR A 210 20.39 12.21 -33.11
C TYR A 210 21.32 12.63 -34.24
N GLU A 211 20.82 12.76 -35.47
CA GLU A 211 21.60 13.22 -36.63
C GLU A 211 22.16 14.64 -36.43
N LYS A 212 21.42 15.52 -35.74
CA LYS A 212 21.88 16.88 -35.42
C LYS A 212 23.02 16.92 -34.40
N LEU A 213 23.17 15.92 -33.54
CA LEU A 213 24.26 15.86 -32.55
C LEU A 213 25.53 15.19 -33.09
N LEU A 214 25.43 14.43 -34.18
CA LEU A 214 26.57 13.79 -34.85
C LEU A 214 27.26 14.68 -35.88
N LYS A 215 26.59 15.75 -36.32
CA LYS A 215 27.17 16.81 -37.17
C LYS A 215 27.86 17.85 -36.31
#